data_AF-X1PF08-F1
#
_entry.id   AF-X1PF08-F1
#
_cell.length_a   1.000
_cell.length_b   1.000
_cell.length_c   1.000
_cell.angle_alpha   90.00
_cell.angle_beta   90.00
_cell.angle_gamma   90.00
#
_symmetry.space_group_name_H-M   'P 1'
#
loop_
_entity.id
_entity.type
_entity.pdbx_description
1 polymer ?
#
loop_
_entity_poly.entity_id
_entity_poly.type
_entity_poly.pdbx_seq_one_letter_code
_entity_poly.pdbx_strand_id
1 'polypeptide(L)' 'MLMVDLCCGLKGASKAMTERGWTVITLDISPDFEPDIVADVRGWSYQGETPDLVWASPPCNEFSREFMP' A
#
# COMPACT_ATOMS: atom_id res chain seq x y z
N MET A 1 -15.34 4.90 -5.34
CA MET A 1 -14.82 4.24 -4.13
C MET A 1 -13.33 4.50 -4.07
N LEU A 2 -12.83 4.70 -2.86
CA LEU A 2 -11.46 5.09 -2.58
C LEU A 2 -10.75 3.98 -1.80
N MET A 3 -9.58 3.59 -2.31
CA MET A 3 -8.64 2.72 -1.62
C MET A 3 -7.34 3.45 -1.30
N VAL A 4 -6.80 3.21 -0.11
CA VAL A 4 -5.41 3.53 0.24
C VAL A 4 -4.61 2.23 0.30
N ASP A 5 -3.58 2.11 -0.54
CA ASP A 5 -2.69 0.94 -0.67
C ASP A 5 -1.33 1.25 -0.01
N LEU A 6 -1.10 0.69 1.18
CA LEU A 6 0.11 0.90 1.98
C LEU A 6 1.13 -0.21 1.72
N CYS A 7 2.40 0.18 1.53
CA CYS A 7 3.47 -0.72 1.10
C CYS A 7 3.11 -1.38 -0.24
N CYS A 8 2.76 -0.54 -1.24
CA CYS A 8 2.10 -0.99 -2.46
C CYS A 8 2.98 -1.88 -3.35
N GLY A 9 4.31 -1.79 -3.24
CA GLY A 9 5.25 -2.54 -4.07
C GLY A 9 4.89 -2.47 -5.57
N LEU A 10 4.78 -3.64 -6.22
CA LEU A 10 4.40 -3.74 -7.65
C LEU A 10 2.91 -3.46 -7.95
N LYS A 11 2.14 -2.92 -6.99
CA LYS A 11 0.74 -2.47 -7.18
C LYS A 11 -0.23 -3.60 -7.58
N GLY A 12 -0.01 -4.81 -7.07
CA GLY A 12 -0.85 -5.98 -7.37
C GLY A 12 -2.30 -5.83 -6.92
N ALA A 13 -2.51 -5.39 -5.66
CA ALA A 13 -3.84 -5.11 -5.12
C ALA A 13 -4.46 -3.87 -5.80
N SER A 14 -3.70 -2.78 -5.89
CA SER A 14 -4.06 -1.57 -6.63
C SER A 14 -4.62 -1.86 -8.03
N LYS A 15 -3.93 -2.69 -8.84
CA LYS A 15 -4.34 -3.02 -10.21
C LYS A 15 -5.76 -3.60 -10.27
N ALA A 16 -6.09 -4.53 -9.37
CA ALA A 16 -7.42 -5.14 -9.35
C ALA A 16 -8.53 -4.12 -9.03
N MET A 17 -8.20 -3.06 -8.29
CA MET A 17 -9.15 -2.05 -7.84
C MET A 17 -9.30 -0.93 -8.87
N THR A 18 -8.20 -0.50 -9.50
CA THR A 18 -8.25 0.44 -10.62
C THR A 18 -9.01 -0.16 -11.81
N GLU A 19 -8.84 -1.44 -12.12
CA GLU A 19 -9.62 -2.17 -13.14
C GLU A 19 -11.14 -2.20 -12.84
N ARG A 20 -11.53 -2.07 -11.56
CA ARG A 20 -12.93 -1.95 -11.12
C ARG A 20 -13.42 -0.50 -11.06
N GLY A 21 -12.63 0.46 -11.52
CA GLY A 21 -12.97 1.88 -11.52
C GLY A 21 -12.83 2.58 -10.16
N TRP A 22 -12.06 2.00 -9.22
CA TRP A 22 -11.77 2.66 -7.96
C TRP A 22 -10.63 3.67 -8.13
N THR A 23 -10.70 4.74 -7.33
CA THR A 23 -9.55 5.61 -7.10
C THR A 23 -8.65 4.93 -6.08
N VAL A 24 -7.35 4.83 -6.39
CA VAL A 24 -6.36 4.22 -5.50
C VAL A 24 -5.27 5.22 -5.24
N ILE A 25 -4.94 5.43 -3.96
CA ILE A 25 -3.78 6.20 -3.50
C ILE A 25 -2.74 5.21 -3.00
N THR A 26 -1.57 5.21 -3.64
CA THR A 26 -0.47 4.30 -3.32
C THR A 26 0.60 4.97 -2.47
N LEU A 27 1.06 4.25 -1.44
CA LEU A 27 2.17 4.66 -0.59
C LEU A 27 3.21 3.55 -0.50
N ASP A 28 4.47 3.90 -0.73
CA ASP A 28 5.61 3.03 -0.49
C ASP A 28 6.81 3.84 0.00
N ILE A 29 7.71 3.19 0.73
CA ILE A 29 8.96 3.81 1.16
C ILE A 29 10.00 3.84 0.02
N SER A 30 9.88 2.93 -0.94
CA SER A 30 10.78 2.86 -2.08
C SER A 30 10.24 3.61 -3.29
N PRO A 31 10.98 4.60 -3.84
CA PRO A 31 10.58 5.31 -5.06
C PRO A 31 10.64 4.42 -6.31
N ASP A 32 11.35 3.28 -6.27
CA ASP A 32 11.49 2.35 -7.41
C ASP A 32 10.15 1.74 -7.84
N PHE A 33 9.14 1.78 -6.97
CA PHE A 33 7.79 1.32 -7.25
C PHE A 33 6.87 2.41 -7.83
N GLU A 34 7.39 3.63 -8.00
CA GLU A 34 6.68 4.80 -8.50
C GLU A 34 5.33 5.05 -7.77
N PRO A 35 5.25 5.03 -6.43
CA PRO A 35 3.99 5.26 -5.73
C PRO A 35 3.53 6.73 -5.87
N ASP A 36 2.25 7.00 -5.62
CA ASP A 36 1.72 8.37 -5.56
C ASP A 36 2.38 9.17 -4.43
N ILE A 37 2.72 8.48 -3.33
CA ILE A 37 3.36 9.04 -2.15
C ILE A 37 4.58 8.19 -1.79
N VAL A 38 5.76 8.81 -1.79
CA VAL A 38 6.99 8.20 -1.26
C VAL A 38 7.14 8.59 0.20
N ALA A 39 6.86 7.68 1.13
CA ALA A 39 6.94 7.92 2.56
C ALA A 39 7.04 6.63 3.39
N ASP A 40 7.62 6.74 4.59
CA ASP A 40 7.54 5.68 5.59
C ASP A 40 6.16 5.66 6.25
N VAL A 41 5.45 4.53 6.14
CA VAL A 41 4.11 4.34 6.72
C VAL A 41 4.07 4.59 8.24
N ARG A 42 5.19 4.44 8.95
CA ARG A 42 5.29 4.70 10.40
C ARG A 42 5.25 6.18 10.75
N GLY A 43 5.65 7.05 9.82
CA GLY A 43 5.70 8.49 10.01
C GLY A 43 4.64 9.26 9.21
N TRP A 44 3.94 8.57 8.31
CA TRP A 44 2.93 9.18 7.45
C TRP A 44 1.53 9.08 8.08
N SER A 45 0.72 10.11 7.84
CA SER A 45 -0.69 10.14 8.25
C SER A 45 -1.54 10.58 7.06
N TYR A 46 -2.58 9.83 6.79
CA TYR A 46 -3.50 10.13 5.70
C TYR A 46 -4.29 11.42 6.00
N GLN A 47 -4.38 12.31 5.02
CA GLN A 47 -5.07 13.60 5.11
C GLN A 47 -6.04 13.72 3.93
N GLY A 48 -7.17 13.02 3.99
CA GLY A 48 -8.18 13.00 2.93
C GLY A 48 -9.53 12.48 3.41
N GLU A 49 -10.44 12.25 2.48
CA GLU A 49 -11.75 11.66 2.76
C GLU A 49 -11.61 10.23 3.29
N THR A 50 -12.53 9.79 4.15
CA THR A 50 -12.45 8.43 4.72
C THR A 50 -12.46 7.39 3.59
N PRO A 51 -11.39 6.56 3.44
CA PRO A 51 -11.35 5.57 2.39
C PRO A 51 -12.36 4.45 2.64
N ASP A 52 -12.89 3.89 1.56
CA ASP A 52 -13.76 2.71 1.61
C ASP A 52 -12.97 1.45 1.97
N LEU A 53 -11.68 1.42 1.60
CA LEU A 53 -10.78 0.31 1.89
C LEU A 53 -9.36 0.82 2.21
N VAL A 54 -8.77 0.28 3.26
CA VAL A 54 -7.33 0.37 3.52
C VAL A 54 -6.73 -1.00 3.30
N TRP A 55 -5.79 -1.11 2.37
CA TRP A 55 -5.00 -2.30 2.15
C TRP A 55 -3.57 -2.06 2.62
N ALA A 56 -2.96 -3.05 3.26
CA ALA A 56 -1.57 -2.97 3.67
C ALA A 56 -0.88 -4.32 3.45
N SER A 57 0.17 -4.32 2.65
CA SER A 57 1.01 -5.50 2.39
C SER A 57 2.47 -5.21 2.78
N PRO A 58 2.78 -5.14 4.09
CA PRO A 58 4.14 -4.88 4.55
C PRO A 58 5.10 -6.01 4.13
N PRO A 59 6.41 -5.74 4.10
CA PRO A 59 7.41 -6.76 3.77
C PRO A 59 7.33 -7.94 4.74
N CYS A 60 7.39 -9.15 4.19
CA CYS A 60 7.15 -10.38 4.94
C CYS A 60 8.43 -11.12 5.34
N ASN A 61 9.61 -10.55 5.11
CA ASN A 61 10.93 -11.16 5.36
C ASN A 61 11.09 -11.72 6.77
N GLU A 62 10.48 -11.10 7.79
CA GLU A 62 10.52 -11.60 9.17
C GLU A 62 9.40 -12.59 9.49
N PHE A 63 8.29 -12.55 8.75
CA PHE A 63 7.09 -13.38 8.99
C PHE A 63 7.07 -14.67 8.15
N SER A 64 7.95 -14.79 7.14
CA SER A 64 8.08 -15.96 6.28
C SER A 64 9.31 -16.81 6.59
N ARG A 65 10.01 -16.51 7.69
CA ARG A 65 11.10 -17.36 8.17
C ARG A 65 10.52 -18.71 8.58
N GLU A 66 11.03 -19.79 7.98
CA GLU A 66 10.62 -21.19 8.25
C GLU A 66 10.59 -21.52 9.75
N PHE A 67 11.47 -20.85 10.50
CA PHE A 67 11.52 -20.87 11.95
C PHE A 67 11.49 -19.42 12.46
N MET A 68 10.28 -18.87 12.64
CA MET A 68 10.08 -17.87 13.70
C MET A 68 10.50 -18.52 15.03
N PRO A 69 11.10 -17.77 15.98
CA PRO A 69 11.45 -18.33 17.29
C PRO A 69 10.26 -18.99 17.99
#